data_AF-H0I0G8-F1
#
_entry.id   AF-H0I0G8-F1
#
_cell.length_a   1.000
_cell.length_b   1.000
_cell.length_c   1.000
_cell.angle_alpha   90.00
_cell.angle_beta   90.00
_cell.angle_gamma   90.00
#
_symmetry.space_group_name_H-M   'P 1'
#
loop_
_entity.id
_entity.type
_entity.pdbx_description
1 polymer ?
#
loop_
_entity_poly.entity_id
_entity_poly.type
_entity_poly.pdbx_seq_one_letter_code
_entity_poly.pdbx_strand_id
1 'polypeptide(L)'
;MHPPVSAVQWEALRALREGAPPTFPRLAAAADLNPATVRERALRDNWPKRRFPRQGSKASQIAAPECEAEAEPLSDMPEGMSLEDVRKRLAEVMPRLLGKAVALAERGVLDKARIDALLSMGRLLEQSEAVAQASAAEQQKRSDDELAAMLERIDERIIELAQAYAERLGGAEHRDGAC
;
A
#
# COMPACT_ATOMS: atom_id res chain seq x y z
N MET A 1 -2.53 -28.43 53.21
CA MET A 1 -3.34 -28.93 52.08
C MET A 1 -2.96 -28.11 50.86
N HIS A 2 -2.34 -28.72 49.85
CA HIS A 2 -2.10 -28.02 48.58
C HIS A 2 -3.44 -27.86 47.85
N PRO A 3 -3.68 -26.75 47.15
CA PRO A 3 -4.88 -26.59 46.34
C PRO A 3 -4.95 -27.72 45.31
N PRO A 4 -6.16 -28.24 45.00
CA PRO A 4 -6.30 -29.25 43.97
C PRO A 4 -5.86 -28.67 42.62
N VAL A 5 -4.90 -29.34 41.98
CA VAL A 5 -4.39 -28.99 40.64
C VAL A 5 -5.57 -29.05 39.65
N SER A 6 -5.78 -27.98 38.88
CA SER A 6 -6.89 -27.90 37.94
C SER A 6 -6.72 -28.89 36.78
N ALA A 7 -7.84 -29.29 36.14
CA ALA A 7 -7.78 -30.19 34.98
C ALA A 7 -6.92 -29.62 33.84
N VAL A 8 -7.01 -28.30 33.62
CA VAL A 8 -6.23 -27.57 32.62
C VAL A 8 -4.73 -27.60 32.95
N GLN A 9 -4.38 -27.47 34.23
CA GLN A 9 -3.00 -27.55 34.70
C GLN A 9 -2.43 -28.96 34.49
N TRP A 10 -3.20 -30.01 34.78
CA TRP A 10 -2.80 -31.39 34.52
C TRP A 10 -2.61 -31.70 33.02
N GLU A 11 -3.48 -31.17 32.17
CA GLU A 11 -3.35 -31.31 30.72
C GLU A 11 -2.09 -30.60 30.18
N ALA A 12 -1.82 -29.39 30.66
CA ALA A 12 -0.63 -28.64 30.28
C ALA A 12 0.66 -29.36 30.72
N LEU A 13 0.69 -29.91 31.93
CA LEU A 13 1.81 -30.71 32.43
C LEU A 13 2.01 -31.99 31.60
N ARG A 14 0.93 -32.69 31.26
CA ARG A 14 0.97 -33.87 30.39
C ARG A 14 1.52 -33.52 29.01
N ALA A 15 1.01 -32.45 28.39
CA ALA A 15 1.48 -32.01 27.08
C ALA A 15 2.98 -31.68 27.09
N LEU A 16 3.49 -31.03 28.13
CA LEU A 16 4.92 -30.77 28.30
C LEU A 16 5.73 -32.07 28.45
N ARG A 17 5.22 -33.04 29.21
CA ARG A 17 5.85 -34.36 29.37
C ARG A 17 5.89 -35.15 28.06
N GLU A 18 4.86 -35.04 27.22
CA GLU A 18 4.75 -35.69 25.92
C GLU A 18 5.57 -35.00 24.81
N GLY A 19 6.29 -33.92 25.13
CA GLY A 19 7.18 -33.22 24.20
C GLY A 19 6.50 -32.12 23.39
N ALA A 20 5.29 -31.70 23.75
CA ALA A 20 4.68 -30.52 23.15
C ALA A 20 5.56 -29.29 23.42
N PRO A 21 5.61 -28.32 22.49
CA PRO A 21 6.50 -27.17 22.63
C PRO A 21 6.19 -26.36 23.90
N PRO A 22 7.19 -26.00 24.72
CA PRO A 22 7.00 -25.17 25.92
C PRO A 22 6.74 -23.71 25.53
N THR A 23 5.55 -23.45 25.00
CA THR A 23 5.07 -22.12 24.67
C THR A 23 4.61 -21.38 25.93
N PHE A 24 4.68 -20.04 25.95
CA PHE A 24 4.28 -19.24 27.10
C PHE A 24 2.86 -19.53 27.61
N PRO A 25 1.82 -19.70 26.75
CA PRO A 25 0.48 -20.07 27.22
C PRO A 25 0.44 -21.43 27.94
N ARG A 26 1.23 -22.40 27.47
CA ARG A 26 1.28 -23.74 28.06
C ARG A 26 2.03 -23.77 29.39
N LEU A 27 3.13 -23.01 29.50
CA LEU A 27 3.86 -22.84 30.77
C LEU A 27 2.99 -22.11 31.80
N ALA A 28 2.23 -21.10 31.35
CA ALA A 28 1.29 -20.37 32.19
C ALA A 28 0.18 -21.28 32.72
N ALA A 29 -0.43 -22.10 31.86
CA ALA A 29 -1.43 -23.09 32.26
C ALA A 29 -0.89 -24.15 33.25
N ALA A 30 0.37 -24.60 33.07
CA ALA A 30 1.00 -25.56 33.98
C ALA A 30 1.37 -24.94 35.36
N ALA A 31 1.69 -23.64 35.39
CA ALA A 31 2.06 -22.91 36.59
C ALA A 31 0.90 -22.19 37.28
N ASP A 32 -0.31 -22.24 36.71
CA ASP A 32 -1.48 -21.45 37.13
C ASP A 32 -1.18 -19.93 37.22
N LEU A 33 -0.43 -19.43 36.24
CA LEU A 33 -0.02 -18.02 36.14
C LEU A 33 -0.65 -17.36 34.91
N ASN A 34 -0.70 -16.03 34.91
CA ASN A 34 -1.07 -15.28 33.72
C ASN A 34 0.07 -15.39 32.67
N PRO A 35 -0.22 -15.68 31.39
CA PRO A 35 0.80 -15.76 30.33
C PRO A 35 1.61 -14.47 30.15
N ALA A 36 1.04 -13.31 30.46
CA ALA A 36 1.75 -12.03 30.44
C ALA A 36 2.88 -12.00 31.48
N THR A 37 2.62 -12.49 32.69
CA THR A 37 3.59 -12.54 33.79
C THR A 37 4.76 -13.47 33.47
N VAL A 38 4.48 -14.64 32.87
CA VAL A 38 5.51 -15.58 32.42
C VAL A 38 6.36 -14.95 31.31
N ARG A 39 5.74 -14.23 30.37
CA ARG A 39 6.45 -13.54 29.29
C ARG A 39 7.33 -12.41 29.80
N GLU A 40 6.82 -11.58 30.71
CA GLU A 40 7.59 -10.49 31.30
C GLU A 40 8.79 -11.02 32.07
N ARG A 41 8.60 -12.08 32.87
CA ARG A 41 9.70 -12.72 33.60
C ARG A 41 10.73 -13.35 32.66
N ALA A 42 10.28 -14.05 31.63
CA ALA A 42 11.17 -14.65 30.62
C ALA A 42 12.00 -13.60 29.86
N LEU A 43 11.45 -12.39 29.65
CA LEU A 43 12.19 -11.28 29.05
C LEU A 43 13.25 -10.72 30.00
N ARG A 44 12.91 -10.52 31.28
CA ARG A 44 13.88 -10.07 32.30
C ARG A 44 15.03 -11.06 32.48
N ASP A 45 14.70 -12.34 32.46
CA ASP A 45 15.65 -13.44 32.66
C ASP A 45 16.34 -13.89 31.35
N ASN A 46 16.14 -13.16 30.24
CA ASN A 46 16.75 -13.42 28.92
C ASN A 46 16.60 -14.86 28.42
N TRP A 47 15.41 -15.45 28.55
CA TRP A 47 15.18 -16.80 28.09
C TRP A 47 15.35 -16.91 26.55
N PRO A 48 16.06 -17.93 26.05
CA PRO A 48 16.33 -18.06 24.62
C PRO A 48 15.03 -18.30 23.83
N LYS A 49 14.84 -17.53 22.76
CA LYS A 49 13.67 -17.66 21.86
C LYS A 49 13.76 -18.95 21.05
N ARG A 50 13.15 -20.04 21.54
CA ARG A 50 12.99 -21.27 20.75
C ARG A 50 11.87 -21.08 19.73
N ARG A 51 12.19 -21.18 18.43
CA ARG A 51 11.19 -21.23 17.37
C ARG A 51 10.58 -22.62 17.36
N PHE A 52 9.33 -22.72 17.81
CA PHE A 52 8.55 -23.93 17.65
C PHE A 52 7.77 -23.84 16.34
N PRO A 53 7.69 -24.92 15.54
CA PRO A 53 6.78 -24.95 14.41
C PRO A 53 5.37 -24.68 14.93
N ARG A 54 4.64 -23.76 14.29
CA ARG A 54 3.24 -23.53 14.61
C ARG A 54 2.52 -24.87 14.40
N GLN A 55 2.11 -25.53 15.48
CA GLN A 55 1.19 -26.66 15.39
C GLN A 55 -0.10 -26.09 14.80
N GLY A 56 -0.35 -26.45 13.53
CA GLY A 56 -1.48 -25.97 12.77
C GLY A 56 -2.76 -26.15 13.58
N SER A 57 -3.52 -25.07 13.71
CA SER A 57 -4.94 -25.18 14.05
C SER A 57 -5.55 -26.16 13.06
N LYS A 58 -6.19 -27.22 13.58
CA LYS A 58 -6.96 -28.21 12.80
C LYS A 58 -8.25 -27.60 12.20
N ALA A 59 -8.17 -26.37 11.68
CA ALA A 59 -9.27 -25.62 11.06
C ALA A 59 -8.86 -25.10 9.67
N SER A 60 -7.95 -25.79 8.99
CA SER A 60 -7.61 -25.54 7.58
C SER A 60 -7.63 -26.84 6.78
N GLN A 61 -8.69 -27.63 6.95
CA GLN A 61 -9.15 -28.60 5.94
C GLN A 61 -10.67 -28.44 5.81
N ILE A 62 -11.11 -27.26 5.38
CA ILE A 62 -12.27 -27.21 4.52
C ILE A 62 -11.68 -27.29 3.12
N ALA A 63 -12.05 -28.36 2.43
CA ALA A 63 -11.67 -28.67 1.07
C ALA A 63 -11.62 -27.40 0.22
N ALA A 64 -10.45 -27.13 -0.37
CA ALA A 64 -10.42 -26.34 -1.58
C ALA A 64 -11.33 -27.07 -2.58
N PRO A 65 -12.37 -26.44 -3.14
CA PRO A 65 -12.89 -26.95 -4.39
C PRO A 65 -11.73 -26.91 -5.38
N GLU A 66 -11.54 -28.02 -6.09
CA GLU A 66 -10.60 -28.18 -7.19
C GLU A 66 -10.88 -27.08 -8.22
N CYS A 67 -10.18 -25.95 -8.09
CA CYS A 67 -10.05 -24.98 -9.15
C CYS A 67 -8.94 -25.48 -10.08
N GLU A 68 -9.30 -26.43 -10.95
CA GLU A 68 -8.67 -26.57 -12.25
C GLU A 68 -9.05 -25.35 -13.08
N ALA A 69 -8.43 -24.21 -12.77
CA ALA A 69 -8.34 -23.09 -13.68
C ALA A 69 -6.86 -23.00 -14.01
N GLU A 70 -6.50 -23.60 -15.14
CA GLU A 70 -5.28 -23.38 -15.94
C GLU A 70 -4.44 -22.24 -15.36
N ALA A 71 -3.45 -22.60 -14.53
CA ALA A 71 -2.44 -21.66 -14.11
C ALA A 71 -1.58 -21.38 -15.33
N GLU A 72 -1.96 -20.37 -16.10
CA GLU A 72 -1.05 -19.79 -17.09
C GLU A 72 0.27 -19.48 -16.37
N PRO A 73 1.41 -19.95 -16.92
CA PRO A 73 2.69 -19.79 -16.26
C PRO A 73 2.96 -18.30 -16.08
N LEU A 74 3.29 -17.94 -14.85
CA LEU A 74 3.77 -16.63 -14.45
C LEU A 74 5.14 -16.36 -15.11
N SER A 75 5.17 -16.12 -16.43
CA SER A 75 6.41 -15.89 -17.18
C SER A 75 6.37 -14.71 -18.16
N ASP A 76 5.36 -13.85 -18.11
CA ASP A 76 5.43 -12.53 -18.76
C ASP A 76 5.44 -11.45 -17.68
N MET A 77 6.62 -11.18 -17.16
CA MET A 77 6.90 -9.85 -16.60
C MET A 77 7.23 -8.98 -17.80
N PRO A 78 6.38 -8.04 -18.23
CA PRO A 78 6.74 -7.14 -19.32
C PRO A 78 7.92 -6.29 -18.85
N GLU A 79 9.08 -6.51 -19.47
CA GLU A 79 10.20 -5.60 -19.37
C GLU A 79 9.72 -4.21 -19.83
N GLY A 80 9.72 -3.24 -18.91
CA GLY A 80 9.27 -1.87 -19.19
C GLY A 80 7.92 -1.48 -18.60
N MET A 81 7.37 -2.21 -17.63
CA MET A 81 6.12 -1.80 -16.96
C MET A 81 6.28 -0.42 -16.29
N SER A 82 5.57 0.60 -16.79
CA SER A 82 5.59 1.94 -16.23
C SER A 82 5.05 1.93 -14.80
N LEU A 83 5.53 2.84 -13.95
CA LEU A 83 4.98 3.04 -12.61
C LEU A 83 3.45 3.28 -12.66
N GLU A 84 2.96 3.89 -13.73
CA GLU A 84 1.53 4.09 -13.97
C GLU A 84 0.78 2.79 -14.27
N ASP A 85 1.40 1.84 -14.97
CA ASP A 85 0.80 0.54 -15.29
C ASP A 85 0.75 -0.35 -14.06
N VAL A 86 1.83 -0.33 -13.25
CA VAL A 86 1.85 -0.96 -11.92
C VAL A 86 0.75 -0.35 -11.04
N ARG A 87 0.57 0.98 -11.08
CA ARG A 87 -0.51 1.67 -10.33
C ARG A 87 -1.89 1.23 -10.79
N LYS A 88 -2.16 1.18 -12.10
CA LYS A 88 -3.46 0.73 -12.64
C LYS A 88 -3.77 -0.70 -12.20
N ARG A 89 -2.79 -1.59 -12.35
CA ARG A 89 -2.92 -3.00 -11.92
C ARG A 89 -3.18 -3.11 -10.41
N LEU A 90 -2.48 -2.32 -9.61
CA LEU A 90 -2.66 -2.29 -8.15
C LEU A 90 -4.05 -1.75 -7.79
N ALA A 91 -4.51 -0.69 -8.45
CA ALA A 91 -5.85 -0.11 -8.23
C ALA A 91 -6.98 -1.10 -8.58
N GLU A 92 -6.80 -1.95 -9.59
CA GLU A 92 -7.76 -3.01 -9.93
C GLU A 92 -7.79 -4.15 -8.89
N VAL A 93 -6.64 -4.50 -8.34
CA VAL A 93 -6.49 -5.67 -7.45
C VAL A 93 -6.80 -5.32 -5.99
N MET A 94 -6.52 -4.09 -5.56
CA MET A 94 -6.62 -3.66 -4.16
C MET A 94 -8.03 -3.74 -3.56
N PRO A 95 -9.12 -3.34 -4.24
CA PRO A 95 -10.48 -3.47 -3.71
C PRO A 95 -10.85 -4.93 -3.41
N ARG A 96 -10.39 -5.86 -4.26
CA ARG A 96 -10.64 -7.30 -4.09
C ARG A 96 -9.87 -7.87 -2.90
N LEU A 97 -8.62 -7.44 -2.72
CA LEU A 97 -7.80 -7.85 -1.57
C LEU A 97 -8.33 -7.26 -0.25
N LEU A 98 -8.75 -5.99 -0.27
CA LEU A 98 -9.34 -5.33 0.89
C LEU A 98 -10.65 -6.01 1.30
N GLY A 99 -11.52 -6.34 0.33
CA GLY A 99 -12.75 -7.09 0.59
C GLY A 99 -12.49 -8.47 1.23
N LYS A 100 -11.49 -9.21 0.74
CA LYS A 100 -11.08 -10.48 1.35
C LYS A 100 -10.51 -10.29 2.76
N ALA A 101 -9.76 -9.23 2.99
CA ALA A 101 -9.20 -8.92 4.30
C ALA A 101 -10.28 -8.52 5.31
N VAL A 102 -11.27 -7.71 4.91
CA VAL A 102 -12.42 -7.37 5.75
C VAL A 102 -13.23 -8.62 6.10
N ALA A 103 -13.52 -9.48 5.12
CA ALA A 103 -14.23 -10.75 5.37
C ALA A 103 -13.47 -11.70 6.31
N LEU A 104 -12.13 -11.70 6.25
CA LEU A 104 -11.29 -12.46 7.19
C LEU A 104 -11.22 -11.80 8.58
N ALA A 105 -11.26 -10.48 8.65
CA ALA A 105 -11.28 -9.72 9.90
C ALA A 105 -12.58 -9.91 10.66
N GLU A 106 -13.73 -9.88 9.96
CA GLU A 106 -15.05 -10.17 10.53
C GLU A 106 -15.14 -11.58 11.13
N ARG A 107 -14.35 -12.51 10.59
CA ARG A 107 -14.23 -13.89 11.09
C ARG A 107 -13.14 -14.07 12.17
N GLY A 108 -12.41 -13.00 12.51
CA GLY A 108 -11.32 -13.03 13.49
C GLY A 108 -10.04 -13.76 13.03
N VAL A 109 -9.85 -13.96 11.72
CA VAL A 109 -8.75 -14.78 11.14
C VAL A 109 -7.67 -13.91 10.47
N LEU A 110 -7.58 -12.62 10.80
CA LEU A 110 -6.55 -11.76 10.25
C LEU A 110 -5.25 -11.88 11.04
N ASP A 111 -4.14 -12.24 10.37
CA ASP A 111 -2.82 -12.23 10.98
C ASP A 111 -2.13 -10.87 10.81
N LYS A 112 -1.21 -10.56 11.73
CA LYS A 112 -0.48 -9.29 11.74
C LYS A 112 0.30 -9.04 10.45
N ALA A 113 0.86 -10.10 9.86
CA ALA A 113 1.63 -10.00 8.62
C ALA A 113 0.79 -9.49 7.45
N ARG A 114 -0.46 -9.95 7.32
CA ARG A 114 -1.38 -9.43 6.28
C ARG A 114 -1.83 -8.00 6.53
N ILE A 115 -2.06 -7.64 7.80
CA ILE A 115 -2.41 -6.25 8.16
C ILE A 115 -1.28 -5.30 7.76
N ASP A 116 -0.04 -5.65 8.13
CA ASP A 116 1.14 -4.84 7.82
C ASP A 116 1.37 -4.73 6.30
N ALA A 117 1.09 -5.80 5.53
CA ALA A 117 1.16 -5.79 4.08
C ALA A 117 0.08 -4.92 3.41
N LEU A 118 -1.16 -4.93 3.92
CA LEU A 118 -2.23 -4.08 3.39
C LEU A 118 -1.96 -2.60 3.68
N LEU A 119 -1.43 -2.29 4.86
CA LEU A 119 -1.04 -0.92 5.23
C LEU A 119 0.13 -0.41 4.40
N SER A 120 1.13 -1.24 4.11
CA SER A 120 2.24 -0.84 3.25
C SER A 120 1.81 -0.61 1.79
N MET A 121 0.91 -1.45 1.26
CA MET A 121 0.32 -1.25 -0.06
C MET A 121 -0.56 0.00 -0.14
N GLY A 122 -1.35 0.29 0.91
CA GLY A 122 -2.14 1.53 0.99
C GLY A 122 -1.27 2.78 0.96
N ARG A 123 -0.15 2.79 1.70
CA ARG A 123 0.81 3.90 1.69
C ARG A 123 1.48 4.10 0.32
N LEU A 124 1.79 3.02 -0.40
CA LEU A 124 2.35 3.11 -1.74
C LEU A 124 1.35 3.73 -2.73
N LEU A 125 0.05 3.42 -2.61
CA LEU A 125 -0.99 4.05 -3.40
C LEU A 125 -1.10 5.56 -3.11
N GLU A 126 -1.17 5.94 -1.84
CA GLU A 126 -1.20 7.36 -1.42
C GLU A 126 0.03 8.12 -1.90
N GLN A 127 1.22 7.52 -1.76
CA GLN A 127 2.46 8.10 -2.24
C GLN A 127 2.47 8.26 -3.77
N SER A 128 1.90 7.30 -4.51
CA SER A 128 1.80 7.39 -5.97
C SER A 128 0.83 8.50 -6.44
N GLU A 129 -0.24 8.75 -5.68
CA GLU A 129 -1.17 9.84 -5.96
C GLU A 129 -0.50 11.20 -5.77
N ALA A 130 0.25 11.37 -4.69
CA ALA A 130 1.01 12.59 -4.43
C ALA A 130 2.03 12.89 -5.54
N VAL A 131 2.73 11.86 -6.05
CA VAL A 131 3.67 11.99 -7.17
C VAL A 131 2.92 12.34 -8.47
N ALA A 132 1.81 11.67 -8.75
CA ALA A 132 1.00 11.95 -9.94
C ALA A 132 0.43 13.38 -9.94
N GLN A 133 -0.07 13.86 -8.80
CA GLN A 133 -0.56 15.23 -8.65
C GLN A 133 0.57 16.27 -8.82
N ALA A 134 1.76 16.01 -8.24
CA ALA A 134 2.91 16.88 -8.40
C ALA A 134 3.36 16.96 -9.86
N SER A 135 3.44 15.83 -10.56
CA SER A 135 3.78 15.79 -11.99
C SER A 135 2.74 16.48 -12.86
N ALA A 136 1.44 16.32 -12.58
CA ALA A 136 0.38 17.00 -13.32
C ALA A 136 0.42 18.53 -13.13
N ALA A 137 0.68 19.01 -11.90
CA ALA A 137 0.83 20.43 -11.63
C ALA A 137 2.04 21.02 -12.36
N GLU A 138 3.16 20.29 -12.41
CA GLU A 138 4.35 20.71 -13.13
C GLU A 138 4.14 20.73 -14.66
N GLN A 139 3.43 19.73 -15.20
CA GLN A 139 3.06 19.67 -16.61
C GLN A 139 2.14 20.83 -17.00
N GLN A 140 1.16 21.16 -16.15
CA GLN A 140 0.28 22.31 -16.35
C GLN A 140 1.06 23.62 -16.40
N LYS A 141 1.97 23.85 -15.44
CA LYS A 141 2.83 25.05 -15.45
C LYS A 141 3.64 25.16 -16.74
N ARG A 142 4.25 24.08 -17.20
CA ARG A 142 5.00 24.07 -18.47
C ARG A 142 4.10 24.41 -19.66
N SER A 143 2.90 23.84 -19.71
CA SER A 143 1.92 24.15 -20.76
C SER A 143 1.46 25.61 -20.69
N ASP A 144 1.30 26.16 -19.49
CA ASP A 144 0.90 27.56 -19.28
C ASP A 144 2.04 28.51 -19.68
N ASP A 145 3.29 28.19 -19.37
CA ASP A 145 4.48 28.95 -19.77
C ASP A 145 4.63 28.93 -21.31
N GLU A 146 4.44 27.77 -21.95
CA GLU A 146 4.44 27.64 -23.40
C GLU A 146 3.31 28.46 -24.05
N LEU A 147 2.12 28.45 -23.45
CA LEU A 147 0.99 29.27 -23.89
C LEU A 147 1.29 30.77 -23.74
N ALA A 148 1.84 31.19 -22.61
CA ALA A 148 2.23 32.58 -22.37
C ALA A 148 3.27 33.06 -23.41
N ALA A 149 4.28 32.24 -23.70
CA ALA A 149 5.28 32.54 -24.72
C ALA A 149 4.68 32.65 -26.14
N MET A 150 3.68 31.82 -26.46
CA MET A 150 2.94 31.94 -27.73
C MET A 150 2.12 33.23 -27.80
N LEU A 151 1.46 33.61 -26.70
CA LEU A 151 0.68 34.84 -26.61
C LEU A 151 1.57 36.08 -26.75
N GLU A 152 2.74 36.10 -26.10
CA GLU A 152 3.70 37.20 -26.20
C GLU A 152 4.15 37.42 -27.66
N ARG A 153 4.42 36.34 -28.40
CA ARG A 153 4.76 36.42 -29.83
C ARG A 153 3.61 36.97 -30.67
N ILE A 154 2.36 36.65 -30.33
CA ILE A 154 1.18 37.19 -31.01
C ILE A 154 1.06 38.69 -30.73
N ASP A 155 1.25 39.11 -29.47
CA ASP A 155 1.19 40.51 -29.07
C ASP A 155 2.27 41.35 -29.77
N GLU A 156 3.51 40.88 -29.81
CA GLU A 156 4.60 41.50 -30.57
C GLU A 156 4.18 41.72 -32.03
N ARG A 157 3.60 40.69 -32.64
CA ARG A 157 3.17 40.77 -34.05
C ARG A 157 2.00 41.73 -34.26
N ILE A 158 1.06 41.79 -33.31
CA ILE A 158 -0.05 42.74 -33.36
C ILE A 158 0.49 44.18 -33.32
N ILE A 159 1.45 44.45 -32.43
CA ILE A 159 2.08 45.77 -32.31
C ILE A 159 2.77 46.16 -33.61
N GLU A 160 3.59 45.27 -34.19
CA GLU A 160 4.26 45.51 -35.48
C GLU A 160 3.26 45.84 -36.59
N LEU A 161 2.19 45.06 -36.72
CA LEU A 161 1.17 45.25 -37.76
C LEU A 161 0.41 46.56 -37.56
N ALA A 162 0.08 46.90 -36.31
CA ALA A 162 -0.60 48.15 -35.98
C ALA A 162 0.27 49.37 -36.32
N GLN A 163 1.57 49.33 -36.01
CA GLN A 163 2.51 50.39 -36.36
C GLN A 163 2.63 50.55 -37.88
N ALA A 164 2.84 49.45 -38.61
CA ALA A 164 2.91 49.48 -40.07
C ALA A 164 1.62 50.02 -40.73
N TYR A 165 0.46 49.71 -40.14
CA TYR A 165 -0.82 50.24 -40.60
C TYR A 165 -0.99 51.74 -40.32
N ALA A 166 -0.59 52.18 -39.12
CA ALA A 166 -0.61 53.59 -38.73
C ALA A 166 0.33 54.44 -39.61
N GLU A 167 1.53 53.96 -39.93
CA GLU A 167 2.45 54.62 -40.86
C GLU A 167 1.85 54.79 -42.26
N ARG A 168 1.15 53.77 -42.76
CA ARG A 168 0.47 53.83 -44.06
C ARG A 168 -0.65 54.87 -44.08
N LEU A 169 -1.43 54.97 -43.01
CA LEU A 169 -2.49 55.98 -42.88
C LEU A 169 -1.91 57.39 -42.74
N GLY A 170 -0.94 57.59 -41.84
CA GLY A 170 -0.31 58.91 -41.64
C GLY A 170 0.46 59.39 -42.88
N GLY A 171 1.06 58.47 -43.65
CA GLY A 171 1.71 58.79 -44.92
C GLY A 171 0.73 59.10 -46.06
N ALA A 172 -0.52 58.63 -45.99
CA ALA A 172 -1.57 59.01 -46.92
C ALA A 172 -2.13 60.40 -46.60
N GLU A 173 -2.40 60.68 -45.32
CA GLU A 173 -2.90 61.99 -44.86
C GLU A 173 -1.89 63.13 -45.10
N HIS A 174 -0.58 62.86 -44.99
CA HIS A 174 0.46 63.87 -45.25
C HIS A 174 0.62 64.21 -46.75
N ARG A 175 0.18 63.35 -47.68
CA ARG A 175 0.19 63.63 -49.12
C ARG A 175 -1.03 64.43 -49.57
N ASP A 176 -2.18 64.23 -48.93
CA ASP A 176 -3.42 64.96 -49.26
C ASP A 176 -3.47 66.38 -48.68
N GLY A 177 -2.66 66.68 -47.65
CA GLY A 177 -2.55 68.03 -47.04
C GLY A 177 -1.47 68.95 -47.63
N ALA A 178 -0.76 68.52 -48.68
CA ALA A 178 0.37 69.26 -49.28
C ALA A 178 0.02 70.02 -50.58
N CYS A 179 -1.27 70.29 -50.84
CA CYS A 179 -1.75 71.14 -51.92
C CYS A 179 -2.31 72.46 -51.42
#